data_AF-A0A1Q6DVM6-F1
#
_entry.id   AF-A0A1Q6DVM6-F1
#
_cell.length_a   1.000
_cell.length_b   1.000
_cell.length_c   1.000
_cell.angle_alpha   90.00
_cell.angle_beta   90.00
_cell.angle_gamma   90.00
#
_symmetry.space_group_name_H-M   'P 1'
#
loop_
_entity.id
_entity.type
_entity.pdbx_description
1 polymer ?
#
loop_
_entity_poly.entity_id
_entity_poly.type
_entity_poly.pdbx_seq_one_letter_code
_entity_poly.pdbx_strand_id
1 'polypeptide(L)'
;MNEEEKERIIKFGKNFSSDVKKMVKNDEEVKKDDIEDMKEELSNSPYYSNRILPEIRKIAGCNDPHDLGTYSDCTKKQKIKASDYLDIFWEVVQEELIKEKSNTEENTGENN
;
A
#
# COMPACT_ATOMS: atom_id res chain seq x y z
N MET A 1 3.87 -16.96 -4.43
CA MET A 1 4.37 -15.63 -4.85
C MET A 1 5.84 -15.78 -5.21
N ASN A 2 6.34 -15.13 -6.27
CA ASN A 2 7.79 -15.07 -6.49
C ASN A 2 8.38 -13.81 -5.79
N GLU A 3 9.70 -13.76 -5.61
CA GLU A 3 10.36 -12.66 -4.88
C GLU A 3 10.21 -11.30 -5.59
N GLU A 4 10.30 -11.25 -6.91
CA GLU A 4 10.16 -10.00 -7.68
C GLU A 4 8.78 -9.36 -7.49
N GLU A 5 7.72 -10.16 -7.56
CA GLU A 5 6.34 -9.70 -7.36
C GLU A 5 6.14 -9.18 -5.94
N LYS A 6 6.70 -9.87 -4.95
CA LYS A 6 6.66 -9.46 -3.55
C LYS A 6 7.37 -8.13 -3.33
N GLU A 7 8.58 -7.96 -3.86
CA GLU A 7 9.33 -6.71 -3.78
C GLU A 7 8.57 -5.53 -4.40
N ARG A 8 7.90 -5.75 -5.54
CA ARG A 8 7.09 -4.72 -6.20
C ARG A 8 5.90 -4.29 -5.34
N ILE A 9 5.18 -5.22 -4.71
CA ILE A 9 4.05 -4.91 -3.82
C ILE A 9 4.54 -4.14 -2.58
N ILE A 10 5.64 -4.58 -1.97
CA ILE A 10 6.23 -3.91 -0.81
C ILE A 10 6.62 -2.48 -1.17
N LYS A 11 7.32 -2.29 -2.29
CA LYS A 11 7.71 -0.95 -2.76
C LYS A 11 6.50 -0.08 -3.03
N PHE A 12 5.44 -0.63 -3.60
CA PHE A 12 4.21 0.08 -3.86
C PHE A 12 3.50 0.52 -2.57
N GLY A 13 3.34 -0.39 -1.60
CA GLY A 13 2.77 -0.09 -0.28
C GLY A 13 3.54 1.00 0.47
N LYS A 14 4.88 0.94 0.46
CA LYS A 14 5.75 1.97 1.06
C LYS A 14 5.57 3.35 0.42
N ASN A 15 5.54 3.41 -0.92
CA ASN A 15 5.34 4.66 -1.63
C ASN A 15 3.96 5.26 -1.32
N PHE A 16 2.91 4.44 -1.34
CA PHE A 16 1.56 4.87 -0.99
C PHE A 16 1.49 5.41 0.44
N SER A 17 2.10 4.71 1.40
CA SER A 17 2.16 5.15 2.80
C SER A 17 2.88 6.49 2.96
N SER A 18 3.97 6.70 2.21
CA SER A 18 4.69 7.98 2.19
C SER A 18 3.78 9.12 1.71
N ASP A 19 2.97 8.88 0.68
CA ASP A 19 2.05 9.88 0.14
C ASP A 19 0.89 10.16 1.09
N VAL A 20 0.33 9.14 1.74
CA VAL A 20 -0.66 9.30 2.81
C VAL A 20 -0.08 10.16 3.93
N LYS A 21 1.09 9.83 4.49
CA LYS A 21 1.75 10.62 5.55
C LYS A 21 1.90 12.10 5.18
N LYS A 22 2.24 12.41 3.93
CA LYS A 22 2.33 13.80 3.44
C LYS A 22 0.97 14.51 3.39
N MET A 23 -0.10 13.78 3.09
CA MET A 23 -1.46 14.32 3.04
C MET A 23 -2.04 14.57 4.43
N VAL A 24 -1.86 13.63 5.36
CA VAL A 24 -2.50 13.73 6.68
C VAL A 24 -1.84 14.79 7.58
N LYS A 25 -0.61 15.24 7.29
CA LYS A 25 0.12 16.32 8.03
C LYS A 25 -0.01 16.25 9.56
N ASN A 26 -0.15 15.05 10.12
CA ASN A 26 -0.45 14.88 11.53
C ASN A 26 0.80 14.39 12.27
N ASP A 27 1.17 15.15 13.31
CA ASP A 27 2.08 14.72 14.36
C ASP A 27 1.40 13.73 15.35
N GLU A 28 0.12 13.40 15.12
CA GLU A 28 -0.61 12.40 15.88
C GLU A 28 -0.21 10.97 15.46
N GLU A 29 -0.10 10.11 16.46
CA GLU A 29 0.16 8.68 16.31
C GLU A 29 -1.00 8.01 15.58
N VAL A 30 -0.74 7.50 14.38
CA VAL A 30 -1.73 6.74 13.59
C VAL A 30 -1.94 5.39 14.26
N LYS A 31 -3.17 5.12 14.71
CA LYS A 31 -3.52 3.84 15.32
C LYS A 31 -3.94 2.82 14.27
N LYS A 32 -3.97 1.55 14.67
CA LYS A 32 -4.43 0.47 13.80
C LYS A 32 -5.88 0.70 13.33
N ASP A 33 -6.76 1.13 14.22
CA ASP A 33 -8.18 1.36 13.91
C ASP A 33 -8.34 2.45 12.84
N ASP A 34 -7.54 3.53 12.90
CA ASP A 34 -7.55 4.60 11.89
C ASP A 34 -7.18 4.08 10.48
N ILE A 35 -6.36 3.04 10.42
CA ILE A 35 -5.90 2.43 9.16
C ILE A 35 -6.95 1.47 8.61
N GLU A 36 -7.68 0.76 9.48
CA GLU A 36 -8.82 -0.06 9.08
C GLU A 36 -9.95 0.82 8.51
N ASP A 37 -10.26 1.94 9.17
CA ASP A 37 -11.21 2.94 8.67
C ASP A 37 -10.75 3.54 7.33
N MET A 38 -9.49 3.96 7.24
CA MET A 38 -8.92 4.47 6.00
C MET A 38 -8.95 3.42 4.88
N LYS A 39 -8.69 2.15 5.18
CA LYS A 39 -8.80 1.05 4.22
C LYS A 39 -10.22 0.92 3.71
N GLU A 40 -11.23 1.00 4.57
CA GLU A 40 -12.64 0.95 4.18
C GLU A 40 -13.01 2.16 3.30
N GLU A 41 -12.69 3.38 3.73
CA GLU A 41 -12.97 4.61 2.98
C GLU A 41 -12.29 4.59 1.61
N LEU A 42 -11.00 4.27 1.56
CA LEU A 42 -10.24 4.21 0.33
C LEU A 42 -10.74 3.12 -0.58
N SER A 43 -11.07 1.94 -0.06
CA SER A 43 -11.57 0.82 -0.88
C SER A 43 -12.87 1.18 -1.63
N ASN A 44 -13.64 2.14 -1.10
CA ASN A 44 -14.84 2.69 -1.74
C ASN A 44 -14.56 3.93 -2.62
N SER A 45 -13.33 4.42 -2.65
CA SER A 45 -12.94 5.63 -3.39
C SER A 45 -12.56 5.35 -4.85
N PRO A 46 -12.77 6.33 -5.75
CA PRO A 46 -12.24 6.26 -7.11
C PRO A 46 -10.71 6.16 -7.17
N TYR A 47 -10.01 6.63 -6.13
CA TYR A 47 -8.55 6.54 -6.07
C TYR A 47 -8.12 5.07 -6.01
N TYR A 48 -8.74 4.26 -5.15
CA TYR A 48 -8.43 2.85 -5.03
C TYR A 48 -8.73 2.08 -6.32
N SER A 49 -9.89 2.33 -6.94
CA SER A 49 -10.25 1.67 -8.20
C SER A 49 -9.35 2.04 -9.37
N ASN A 50 -8.82 3.26 -9.40
CA ASN A 50 -8.06 3.79 -10.54
C ASN A 50 -6.54 3.75 -10.35
N ARG A 51 -6.04 3.55 -9.13
CA ARG A 51 -4.59 3.54 -8.82
C ARG A 51 -4.13 2.26 -8.17
N ILE A 52 -4.80 1.82 -7.11
CA ILE A 52 -4.34 0.68 -6.31
C ILE A 52 -4.68 -0.63 -7.01
N LEU A 53 -5.95 -0.84 -7.37
CA LEU A 53 -6.38 -2.08 -8.03
C LEU A 53 -5.67 -2.35 -9.35
N PRO A 54 -5.48 -1.39 -10.28
CA PRO A 54 -4.81 -1.64 -11.54
C PRO A 54 -3.34 -2.06 -11.35
N GLU A 55 -2.59 -1.39 -10.49
CA GLU A 55 -1.19 -1.71 -10.25
C GLU A 55 -1.04 -3.10 -9.61
N ILE A 56 -1.86 -3.43 -8.61
CA ILE A 56 -1.84 -4.76 -7.99
C ILE A 56 -2.17 -5.87 -9.00
N ARG A 57 -3.14 -5.64 -9.88
CA ARG A 57 -3.50 -6.59 -10.94
C ARG A 57 -2.40 -6.75 -11.97
N LYS A 58 -1.72 -5.65 -12.34
CA LYS A 58 -0.56 -5.68 -13.23
C LYS A 58 0.58 -6.50 -12.63
N ILE A 59 0.85 -6.35 -11.32
CA ILE A 59 1.84 -7.18 -10.61
C ILE A 59 1.40 -8.65 -10.55
N ALA A 60 0.09 -8.91 -10.39
CA ALA A 60 -0.46 -10.27 -10.49
C ALA A 60 -0.42 -10.85 -11.92
N GLY A 61 0.00 -10.06 -12.91
CA GLY A 61 0.13 -10.45 -14.31
C GLY A 61 -1.18 -10.42 -15.08
N CYS A 62 -2.23 -9.75 -14.59
CA CYS A 62 -3.40 -9.46 -15.41
C CYS A 62 -2.98 -8.56 -16.58
N ASN A 63 -3.38 -8.95 -17.78
CA ASN A 63 -3.20 -8.12 -18.95
C ASN A 63 -4.39 -7.15 -18.99
N ASP A 64 -4.16 -5.89 -18.63
CA ASP A 64 -5.12 -4.80 -18.83
C ASP A 64 -4.63 -3.97 -20.01
N PRO A 65 -5.01 -4.31 -21.25
CA PRO A 65 -4.48 -3.66 -22.45
C PRO A 65 -4.86 -2.18 -22.55
N HIS A 66 -5.77 -1.70 -21.69
CA HIS A 66 -6.28 -0.35 -21.73
C HIS A 66 -6.08 0.42 -20.41
N ASP A 67 -5.38 -0.18 -19.44
CA ASP A 67 -5.24 0.34 -18.07
C ASP A 67 -6.59 0.80 -17.47
N LEU A 68 -7.70 0.15 -17.85
CA LEU A 68 -9.06 0.56 -17.47
C LEU A 68 -9.43 0.11 -16.05
N GLY A 69 -8.59 -0.70 -15.40
CA GLY A 69 -8.83 -1.16 -14.05
C GLY A 69 -10.03 -2.09 -13.97
N THR A 70 -10.34 -2.85 -15.02
CA THR A 70 -11.46 -3.80 -15.02
C THR A 70 -10.98 -5.25 -14.88
N TYR A 71 -11.76 -6.08 -14.17
CA TYR A 71 -11.45 -7.49 -13.90
C TYR A 71 -11.70 -8.43 -15.11
N SER A 72 -12.13 -7.90 -16.25
CA SER A 72 -12.61 -8.68 -17.40
C SER A 72 -11.54 -9.61 -17.96
N ASP A 73 -10.28 -9.16 -17.94
CA ASP A 73 -9.19 -9.84 -18.65
C ASP A 73 -8.29 -10.69 -17.72
N CYS A 74 -8.59 -10.71 -16.42
CA CYS A 74 -7.90 -11.55 -15.45
C CYS A 74 -8.47 -12.99 -15.43
N THR A 75 -7.60 -13.98 -15.50
CA THR A 75 -7.94 -15.38 -15.17
C THR A 75 -8.27 -15.51 -13.68
N LYS A 76 -9.00 -16.58 -13.30
CA LYS A 76 -9.30 -16.89 -11.89
C LYS A 76 -8.04 -16.94 -11.01
N LYS A 77 -6.95 -17.52 -11.50
CA LYS A 77 -5.67 -17.61 -10.79
C LYS A 77 -5.07 -16.22 -10.54
N GLN A 78 -5.13 -15.32 -11.53
CA GLN A 78 -4.64 -13.95 -11.37
C GLN A 78 -5.52 -13.14 -10.42
N LYS A 79 -6.85 -13.38 -10.39
CA LYS A 79 -7.75 -12.74 -9.42
C LYS A 79 -7.43 -13.13 -7.98
N ILE A 80 -7.20 -14.42 -7.72
CA ILE A 80 -6.78 -14.91 -6.41
C ILE A 80 -5.43 -14.28 -6.02
N LYS A 81 -4.46 -14.32 -6.94
CA LYS A 81 -3.14 -13.72 -6.73
C LYS A 81 -3.21 -12.22 -6.44
N ALA A 82 -4.04 -11.46 -7.15
CA ALA A 82 -4.26 -10.04 -6.89
C ALA A 82 -4.91 -9.79 -5.52
N SER A 83 -5.77 -10.72 -5.04
CA SER A 83 -6.32 -10.66 -3.69
C SER A 83 -5.23 -10.84 -2.64
N ASP A 84 -4.40 -11.87 -2.77
CA ASP A 84 -3.27 -12.10 -1.86
C ASP A 84 -2.32 -10.89 -1.83
N TYR A 85 -2.18 -10.20 -2.97
CA TYR A 85 -1.30 -9.04 -3.11
C TYR A 85 -1.87 -7.79 -2.44
N LEU A 86 -3.19 -7.66 -2.40
CA LEU A 86 -3.86 -6.59 -1.66
C LEU A 86 -3.67 -6.74 -0.16
N ASP A 87 -3.69 -7.97 0.35
CA ASP A 87 -3.45 -8.21 1.78
C ASP A 87 -2.04 -7.78 2.18
N ILE A 88 -1.02 -8.20 1.43
CA ILE A 88 0.37 -7.75 1.66
C ILE A 88 0.52 -6.24 1.51
N PHE A 89 -0.14 -5.66 0.50
CA PHE A 89 -0.11 -4.20 0.31
C PHE A 89 -0.61 -3.48 1.58
N TRP A 90 -1.76 -3.90 2.12
CA TRP A 90 -2.32 -3.28 3.31
C TRP A 90 -1.53 -3.57 4.58
N GLU A 91 -0.93 -4.76 4.72
CA GLU A 91 0.01 -5.06 5.81
C GLU A 91 1.19 -4.10 5.79
N VAL A 92 1.81 -3.89 4.64
CA VAL A 92 2.93 -2.93 4.48
C VAL A 92 2.47 -1.51 4.77
N VAL A 93 1.28 -1.11 4.31
CA VAL A 93 0.74 0.22 4.60
C VAL A 93 0.53 0.41 6.09
N GLN A 94 -0.04 -0.58 6.76
CA GLN A 94 -0.25 -0.54 8.19
C GLN A 94 1.07 -0.43 8.95
N GLU A 95 2.04 -1.28 8.64
CA GLU A 95 3.36 -1.24 9.26
C GLU A 95 4.05 0.12 9.06
N GLU A 96 4.03 0.64 7.84
CA GLU A 96 4.70 1.91 7.54
C GLU A 96 4.01 3.10 8.21
N LEU A 97 2.69 3.11 8.33
CA LEU A 97 1.96 4.18 9.00
C LEU A 97 2.08 4.13 10.52
N ILE A 98 2.01 2.94 11.12
CA ILE A 98 2.13 2.75 12.58
C ILE A 98 3.57 2.87 13.07
N LYS A 99 4.58 2.56 12.23
CA LYS A 99 6.00 2.66 12.60
C LYS A 99 6.23 3.95 13.38
N GLU A 100 6.44 3.76 14.68
CA GLU A 100 6.66 4.84 15.63
C GLU A 100 7.76 5.75 15.09
N LYS A 101 7.80 7.00 15.57
CA LYS A 101 8.99 7.87 15.46
C LYS A 101 10.20 7.25 16.19
N SER A 102 10.51 5.96 16.03
CA SER A 102 11.81 5.36 16.32
C SER A 102 12.80 5.80 15.23
N ASN A 103 13.06 7.10 15.18
CA ASN A 103 14.25 7.76 14.62
C ASN A 103 14.23 9.25 14.95
N THR A 104 13.93 9.59 16.21
CA THR A 104 14.28 10.91 16.76
C THR A 104 14.92 10.72 18.13
N GLU A 105 16.04 10.00 18.16
CA GLU A 105 17.08 10.10 19.21
C GLU A 105 18.27 9.18 18.87
N GLU A 106 19.11 9.56 17.90
CA GLU A 106 20.57 9.26 17.94
C GLU A 106 21.33 10.08 16.87
N ASN A 107 21.44 11.39 17.07
CA ASN A 107 22.67 12.17 16.82
C ASN A 107 22.49 13.64 17.24
N THR A 108 22.14 13.85 18.50
CA THR A 108 22.51 15.08 19.23
C THR A 108 23.32 14.65 20.43
N GLY A 109 24.52 14.13 20.15
CA GLY A 109 25.62 14.05 21.11
C GLY A 109 26.57 15.21 20.86
N GLU A 110 26.14 16.41 21.23
CA GLU A 110 27.05 17.54 21.50
C GLU A 110 27.81 17.25 22.81
N ASN A 111 29.06 17.73 22.90
CA ASN A 111 30.03 17.78 24.04
C ASN A 111 31.37 17.13 23.63
N ASN A 112 32.52 17.79 23.60
CA ASN A 112 33.00 19.10 24.05
C ASN A 112 34.19 19.54 23.17
#